data_AF-A0A534ESB8-F1
#
_entry.id   AF-A0A534ESB8-F1
#
_cell.length_a   1.000
_cell.length_b   1.000
_cell.length_c   1.000
_cell.angle_alpha   90.00
_cell.angle_beta   90.00
_cell.angle_gamma   90.00
#
_symmetry.space_group_name_H-M   'P 1'
#
loop_
_entity.id
_entity.type
_entity.pdbx_description
1 polymer ?
#
loop_
_entity_poly.entity_id
_entity_poly.type
_entity_poly.pdbx_seq_one_letter_code
_entity_poly.pdbx_strand_id
1 'polypeptide(L)'
;MASATYVSVLVRSHLRSLAPLPQEELVALKRAVSELGAVGRNLNQITRAANQGAPVGGVGHDEFRAILKICEALRDHTKSLIKANAASWVSGHAEPSD
;
A
#
# COMPACT_ATOMS: atom_id res chain seq x y z
N MET A 1 -2.31 -21.83 -2.65
CA MET A 1 -2.05 -21.88 -1.20
C MET A 1 -2.44 -23.26 -0.66
N ALA A 2 -1.69 -23.85 0.28
CA ALA A 2 -2.10 -25.10 0.91
C ALA A 2 -3.34 -24.90 1.79
N SER A 3 -4.26 -25.86 1.79
CA SER A 3 -5.57 -25.78 2.46
C SER A 3 -5.46 -25.44 3.95
N ALA A 4 -4.46 -26.02 4.62
CA ALA A 4 -4.18 -25.77 6.04
C ALA A 4 -3.80 -24.30 6.31
N THR A 5 -3.01 -23.68 5.43
CA THR A 5 -2.63 -22.26 5.54
C THR A 5 -3.86 -21.37 5.42
N TYR A 6 -4.73 -21.64 4.45
CA TYR A 6 -5.97 -20.87 4.26
C TYR A 6 -6.89 -20.96 5.48
N VAL A 7 -7.14 -22.18 5.97
CA VAL A 7 -7.98 -22.41 7.16
C VAL A 7 -7.40 -21.72 8.39
N SER A 8 -6.08 -21.78 8.61
CA SER A 8 -5.46 -21.12 9.77
C SER A 8 -5.56 -19.58 9.72
N VAL A 9 -5.45 -18.98 8.53
CA VAL A 9 -5.65 -17.53 8.33
C VAL A 9 -7.11 -17.15 8.59
N LEU A 10 -8.05 -17.94 8.09
CA LEU A 10 -9.49 -17.69 8.19
C LEU A 10 -10.03 -17.86 9.61
N VAL A 11 -9.55 -18.87 10.34
CA VAL A 11 -9.89 -19.09 11.75
C VAL A 11 -9.28 -17.98 12.62
N ARG A 12 -8.02 -17.60 12.38
CA ARG A 12 -7.37 -16.53 13.13
C ARG A 12 -8.04 -15.17 12.84
N SER A 13 -8.51 -14.95 11.62
CA SER A 13 -9.21 -13.71 11.29
C SER A 13 -10.58 -13.61 11.95
N HIS A 14 -11.34 -14.70 11.91
CA HIS A 14 -12.65 -14.78 12.52
C HIS A 14 -12.60 -14.66 14.05
N LEU A 15 -11.68 -15.36 14.70
CA LEU A 15 -11.64 -15.44 16.16
C LEU A 15 -10.93 -14.27 16.84
N ARG A 16 -10.04 -13.55 16.15
CA ARG A 16 -9.28 -12.44 16.73
C ARG A 16 -9.56 -11.08 16.08
N SER A 17 -10.50 -11.02 15.13
CA SER A 17 -10.76 -9.84 14.29
C SER A 17 -9.50 -9.29 13.61
N LEU A 18 -8.50 -10.16 13.38
CA LEU A 18 -7.28 -9.82 12.65
C LEU A 18 -7.54 -10.06 11.16
N ALA A 19 -6.96 -9.30 10.25
CA ALA A 19 -7.00 -9.64 8.83
C ALA A 19 -5.59 -9.98 8.32
N PRO A 20 -4.94 -11.05 8.82
CA PRO A 20 -3.57 -11.38 8.44
C PRO A 20 -3.52 -11.61 6.92
N LEU A 21 -2.75 -10.77 6.22
CA LEU A 21 -2.64 -10.85 4.77
C LEU A 21 -1.63 -11.96 4.48
N PRO A 22 -1.99 -13.00 3.68
CA PRO A 22 -1.04 -14.05 3.33
C PRO A 22 0.21 -13.48 2.66
N GLN A 23 1.36 -14.15 2.79
CA GLN A 23 2.66 -13.62 2.36
C GLN A 23 2.70 -13.24 0.87
N GLU A 24 2.07 -14.03 0.00
CA GLU A 24 1.99 -13.75 -1.45
C GLU A 24 1.21 -12.45 -1.72
N GLU A 25 0.06 -12.30 -1.07
CA GLU A 25 -0.78 -11.08 -1.15
C GLU A 25 -0.04 -9.87 -0.59
N LEU A 26 0.71 -10.03 0.49
CA LEU A 26 1.51 -8.96 1.10
C LEU A 26 2.65 -8.51 0.16
N VAL A 27 3.28 -9.45 -0.54
CA VAL A 27 4.31 -9.15 -1.54
C VAL A 27 3.70 -8.46 -2.75
N ALA A 28 2.54 -8.93 -3.25
CA ALA A 28 1.82 -8.30 -4.34
C ALA A 28 1.41 -6.86 -3.99
N LEU A 29 0.88 -6.65 -2.78
CA LEU A 29 0.51 -5.33 -2.29
C LEU A 29 1.72 -4.40 -2.16
N LYS A 30 2.86 -4.89 -1.64
CA LYS A 30 4.12 -4.12 -1.58
C LYS A 30 4.60 -3.70 -2.98
N ARG A 31 4.48 -4.58 -3.98
CA ARG A 31 4.83 -4.26 -5.37
C ARG A 31 3.92 -3.17 -5.93
N ALA A 32 2.60 -3.32 -5.78
CA ALA A 32 1.63 -2.31 -6.23
C ALA A 32 1.89 -0.92 -5.58
N VAL A 33 2.25 -0.87 -4.29
CA VAL A 33 2.63 0.37 -3.61
C VAL A 33 3.90 0.99 -4.21
N SER A 34 4.88 0.17 -4.57
CA SER A 34 6.11 0.64 -5.22
C SER A 34 5.85 1.22 -6.61
N GLU A 35 4.99 0.57 -7.40
CA GLU A 35 4.56 1.04 -8.72
C GLU A 35 3.80 2.37 -8.61
N LEU A 36 2.87 2.49 -7.67
CA LEU A 36 2.19 3.76 -7.39
C LEU A 36 3.17 4.88 -6.99
N GLY A 37 4.20 4.53 -6.22
CA GLY A 37 5.30 5.45 -5.90
C GLY A 37 6.09 5.90 -7.13
N ALA A 38 6.31 5.01 -8.11
CA ALA A 38 6.97 5.36 -9.37
C ALA A 38 6.11 6.28 -10.24
N VAL A 39 4.80 6.01 -10.33
CA VAL A 39 3.83 6.89 -11.02
C VAL A 39 3.85 8.28 -10.41
N GLY A 40 3.79 8.41 -9.08
CA GLY A 40 3.88 9.70 -8.39
C GLY A 40 5.17 10.47 -8.70
N ARG A 41 6.33 9.79 -8.75
CA ARG A 41 7.61 10.43 -9.12
C ARG A 41 7.59 10.95 -10.55
N ASN A 42 7.07 10.17 -11.51
CA ASN A 42 6.97 10.59 -12.91
C ASN A 42 6.04 11.81 -13.06
N LEU A 43 4.90 11.81 -12.38
CA LEU A 43 3.98 12.96 -12.37
C LEU A 43 4.62 14.22 -11.76
N ASN A 44 5.39 14.07 -10.69
CA ASN A 44 6.13 15.17 -10.09
C ASN A 44 7.22 15.73 -11.03
N GLN A 45 7.89 14.87 -11.80
CA GLN A 45 8.85 15.30 -12.83
C GLN A 45 8.17 16.08 -13.96
N ILE A 46 7.02 15.61 -14.46
CA ILE A 46 6.22 16.32 -15.48
C ILE A 46 5.79 17.68 -14.95
N THR A 47 5.33 17.76 -13.70
CA THR A 47 4.95 19.02 -13.05
C THR A 47 6.14 19.98 -12.96
N ARG A 48 7.33 19.49 -12.58
CA ARG A 48 8.56 20.30 -12.55
C ARG A 48 8.95 20.79 -13.94
N ALA A 49 8.87 19.95 -14.96
CA ALA A 49 9.15 20.34 -16.34
C ALA A 49 8.16 21.40 -16.86
N ALA A 50 6.87 21.23 -16.57
CA ALA A 50 5.82 22.19 -16.88
C ALA A 50 6.09 23.56 -16.23
N ASN A 51 6.41 23.57 -14.93
CA ASN A 51 6.77 24.79 -14.19
C ASN A 51 8.04 25.48 -14.73
N GLN A 52 8.91 24.76 -15.43
CA GLN A 52 10.14 25.29 -16.05
C GLN A 52 9.91 25.79 -17.49
N GLY A 53 8.66 25.87 -17.94
CA GLY A 53 8.29 26.43 -19.25
C GLY A 53 8.22 25.40 -20.38
N ALA A 54 8.25 24.10 -20.08
CA ALA A 54 7.98 23.08 -21.10
C ALA A 54 6.47 23.05 -21.42
N PRO A 55 6.07 23.04 -22.71
CA PRO A 55 4.66 23.01 -23.08
C PRO A 55 4.09 21.62 -22.75
N VAL A 56 3.40 21.49 -21.63
CA VAL A 56 2.67 20.27 -21.26
C VAL A 56 1.22 20.46 -21.71
N GLY A 57 0.83 19.75 -22.77
CA GLY A 57 -0.50 19.86 -23.36
C GLY A 57 -1.62 19.42 -22.42
N GLY A 58 -2.66 20.27 -22.30
CA GLY A 58 -4.06 19.87 -22.15
C GLY A 58 -4.62 19.58 -20.76
N VAL A 59 -3.82 19.23 -19.75
CA VAL A 59 -4.30 19.01 -18.37
C VAL A 59 -3.76 20.12 -17.47
N GLY A 60 -4.65 20.83 -16.76
CA GLY A 60 -4.27 21.97 -15.93
C GLY A 60 -3.32 21.55 -14.81
N HIS A 61 -2.43 22.46 -14.42
CA HIS A 61 -1.48 22.26 -13.31
C HIS A 61 -2.18 21.79 -12.02
N ASP A 62 -3.42 22.24 -11.79
CA ASP A 62 -4.21 21.89 -10.63
C ASP A 62 -4.79 20.47 -10.69
N GLU A 63 -5.21 19.97 -11.86
CA GLU A 63 -5.62 18.57 -12.02
C GLU A 63 -4.43 17.61 -11.81
N PHE A 64 -3.26 17.93 -12.34
CA PHE A 64 -2.05 17.13 -12.10
C PHE A 64 -1.68 17.10 -10.62
N ARG A 65 -1.76 18.24 -9.94
CA ARG A 65 -1.52 18.33 -8.50
C ARG A 65 -2.54 17.52 -7.70
N ALA A 66 -3.81 17.54 -8.10
CA ALA A 66 -4.86 16.74 -7.47
C ALA A 66 -4.62 15.24 -7.62
N ILE A 67 -4.27 14.78 -8.83
CA ILE A 67 -3.93 13.37 -9.10
C ILE A 67 -2.73 12.93 -8.26
N LEU A 68 -1.67 13.74 -8.20
CA LEU A 68 -0.49 13.44 -7.39
C LEU A 68 -0.87 13.26 -5.91
N LYS A 69 -1.69 14.17 -5.37
CA LYS A 69 -2.13 14.12 -3.97
C LYS A 69 -2.97 12.87 -3.67
N ILE A 70 -3.83 12.45 -4.61
CA ILE A 70 -4.61 11.20 -4.50
C ILE A 70 -3.68 9.99 -4.48
N CYS A 71 -2.71 9.92 -5.40
CA CYS A 71 -1.74 8.83 -5.44
C CYS A 71 -0.90 8.75 -4.16
N GLU A 72 -0.47 9.89 -3.60
CA GLU A 72 0.25 9.95 -2.33
C GLU A 72 -0.59 9.47 -1.16
N ALA A 73 -1.84 9.94 -1.05
CA ALA A 73 -2.75 9.51 0.00
C ALA A 73 -3.03 8.00 -0.05
N LEU A 74 -3.24 7.45 -1.26
CA LEU A 74 -3.45 6.02 -1.46
C LEU A 74 -2.21 5.19 -1.07
N ARG A 75 -1.01 5.67 -1.44
CA ARG A 75 0.25 5.04 -1.05
C ARG A 75 0.42 5.01 0.46
N ASP A 76 0.18 6.13 1.13
CA ASP A 76 0.40 6.28 2.56
C ASP A 76 -0.62 5.46 3.37
N HIS A 77 -1.88 5.45 2.93
CA HIS A 77 -2.92 4.57 3.49
C HIS A 77 -2.53 3.09 3.36
N THR A 78 -2.07 2.67 2.17
CA THR A 78 -1.68 1.27 1.94
C THR A 78 -0.45 0.88 2.79
N LYS A 79 0.52 1.78 2.94
CA LYS A 79 1.67 1.57 3.84
C LYS A 79 1.23 1.40 5.29
N SER A 80 0.24 2.17 5.75
CA SER A 80 -0.35 2.04 7.07
C SER A 80 -0.99 0.66 7.26
N LEU A 81 -1.80 0.20 6.30
CA LEU A 81 -2.41 -1.13 6.32
C LEU A 81 -1.37 -2.25 6.40
N ILE A 82 -0.29 -2.18 5.61
CA ILE A 82 0.80 -3.15 5.65
C ILE A 82 1.47 -3.18 7.04
N LYS A 83 1.71 -2.00 7.64
CA LYS A 83 2.32 -1.91 8.97
C LYS A 83 1.40 -2.48 10.06
N ALA A 84 0.12 -2.15 10.02
CA ALA A 84 -0.89 -2.70 10.93
C ALA A 84 -1.00 -4.23 10.79
N ASN A 85 -0.95 -4.73 9.55
CA ASN A 85 -0.91 -6.16 9.28
C ASN A 85 0.30 -6.81 9.94
N ALA A 86 1.51 -6.30 9.70
CA ALA A 86 2.74 -6.83 10.28
C ALA A 86 2.69 -6.86 11.82
N ALA A 87 2.19 -5.78 12.44
CA ALA A 87 2.02 -5.71 13.90
C ALA A 87 1.05 -6.77 14.43
N SER A 88 -0.04 -7.05 13.70
CA SER A 88 -1.04 -8.06 14.06
C SER A 88 -0.46 -9.48 14.18
N TRP A 89 0.60 -9.78 13.42
CA TRP A 89 1.30 -11.07 13.49
C TRP A 89 2.16 -11.18 14.75
N VAL A 90 2.82 -10.09 15.17
CA VAL A 90 3.67 -10.06 16.38
C VAL A 90 2.84 -10.23 17.64
N SER A 91 1.74 -9.46 17.78
CA SER A 91 0.82 -9.58 18.92
C SER A 91 0.05 -10.91 18.96
N GLY A 92 0.08 -11.68 17.86
CA GLY A 92 -0.55 -12.99 17.76
C GLY A 92 0.25 -14.13 18.37
N HIS A 93 1.56 -13.95 18.58
CA HIS A 93 2.42 -14.85 19.35
C HIS A 93 2.21 -14.53 20.84
N ALA A 94 1.32 -15.27 21.51
CA ALA A 94 1.32 -15.26 22.96
C ALA A 94 2.72 -15.65 23.44
N GLU A 95 3.30 -14.88 24.36
CA GLU A 95 4.49 -15.33 25.07
C GLU A 95 4.19 -16.70 25.68
N PRO A 96 5.13 -17.67 25.59
CA PRO A 96 4.96 -18.93 26.28
C PRO A 96 4.91 -18.59 27.77
N SER A 97 3.74 -18.80 28.37
CA SER A 97 3.58 -18.76 29.83
C SER A 97 4.49 -19.83 30.43
N ASP A 98 5.49 -19.38 31.21
CA ASP A 98 6.33 -20.21 32.09
C ASP A 98 5.49 -21.02 33.09
#